data_AF-A0A644Z5L1-F1
#
_entry.id   AF-A0A644Z5L1-F1
#
_cell.length_a   1.000
_cell.length_b   1.000
_cell.length_c   1.000
_cell.angle_alpha   90.00
_cell.angle_beta   90.00
_cell.angle_gamma   90.00
#
_symmetry.space_group_name_H-M   'P 1'
#
loop_
_entity.id
_entity.type
_entity.pdbx_description
1 polymer ?
#
loop_
_entity_poly.entity_id
_entity_poly.type
_entity_poly.pdbx_seq_one_letter_code
_entity_poly.pdbx_strand_id
1 'polypeptide(L)'
;MQSFNFNQNSTGIIYATLSLLNLGLYSQAHFTFLNNKEKIIDIINSNKSQPDDIINILIYFGVDITLIDDIQSNIENLKDKRKKYLYILINLIRDRKKEIFKDLENDIQEKKLKSYINEMSDIPNILLELNLPTLSDLCSLILEFKEDEIDFYKMLPCDNLETYIGKSLLEAIDVKRNEIIYIPKTISKYDFKDNDVEIISYKSKALVSMHLLRIKDEYLIIDCGAHINNLKLETINIENFISENKIPRKKIKSIIISHAHLDHYGSLNTIQEYVDEIYMTKDTYNIINIVAKSINIDESKVKIKKDYDEFKIGNLNIKFFPTNHIKGSVGICVEYNNKKIVYTGDFSFNRQCTTQYIDQGNFYEFKNADYLIMETTCGYKNIDLPYIYNKKLFTYFVDLSIKNNKKVIVPSFSVGIAQEYYELINNSTIKANVIVDGSAIKVNEYYNKRKNNVIANNQLNHNKRKNIDEKYYENDIIIVSSGLINDISLAEKYFDLALNDKNMVTILKCKTIGKNLLERKLNAYDAISINLIDISLSSHANYEDLLKTINMIKPKNLIMVHGKGIKLYDDLYNV
;
A
#
# COMPACT_ATOMS: atom_id res chain seq x y z
N MET A 1 -17.66 7.47 36.29
CA MET A 1 -17.28 6.81 35.03
C MET A 1 -18.04 7.50 33.90
N GLN A 2 -17.44 8.52 33.28
CA GLN A 2 -18.02 9.21 32.12
C GLN A 2 -17.46 8.56 30.85
N SER A 3 -18.36 8.24 29.93
CA SER A 3 -18.09 7.61 28.65
C SER A 3 -17.16 8.44 27.77
N PHE A 4 -16.22 7.76 27.10
CA PHE A 4 -15.30 8.31 26.12
C PHE A 4 -16.06 8.85 24.91
N ASN A 5 -16.47 10.11 24.97
CA ASN A 5 -17.17 10.77 23.86
C ASN A 5 -16.16 11.36 22.87
N PHE A 6 -15.85 10.58 21.82
CA PHE A 6 -15.58 11.10 20.49
C PHE A 6 -16.87 11.82 20.04
N ASN A 7 -17.01 13.13 20.28
CA ASN A 7 -18.26 13.83 19.97
C ASN A 7 -18.15 14.70 18.73
N GLN A 8 -19.02 14.38 17.76
CA GLN A 8 -19.60 15.24 16.72
C GLN A 8 -18.82 15.54 15.43
N ASN A 9 -17.93 14.66 14.97
CA ASN A 9 -17.68 14.56 13.52
C ASN A 9 -17.73 13.10 13.07
N SER A 10 -18.65 12.86 12.15
CA SER A 10 -19.37 11.63 11.91
C SER A 10 -18.59 10.54 11.18
N THR A 11 -17.79 10.94 10.20
CA THR A 11 -17.05 10.03 9.31
C THR A 11 -15.92 9.28 10.01
N GLY A 12 -15.41 9.81 11.13
CA GLY A 12 -14.26 9.20 11.83
C GLY A 12 -14.55 7.80 12.38
N ILE A 13 -15.76 7.59 12.89
CA ILE A 13 -16.20 6.30 13.46
C ILE A 13 -16.32 5.25 12.34
N ILE A 14 -16.88 5.62 11.19
CA ILE A 14 -17.04 4.76 10.01
C ILE A 14 -15.66 4.27 9.52
N TYR A 15 -14.70 5.18 9.35
CA TYR A 15 -13.36 4.84 8.89
C TYR A 15 -12.52 4.07 9.91
N ALA A 16 -12.70 4.31 11.22
CA ALA A 16 -12.07 3.50 12.26
C ALA A 16 -12.59 2.05 12.20
N THR A 17 -13.90 1.87 12.09
CA THR A 17 -14.52 0.55 11.92
C THR A 17 -14.01 -0.16 10.66
N LEU A 18 -13.95 0.53 9.50
CA LEU A 18 -13.40 -0.02 8.26
C LEU A 18 -11.92 -0.40 8.38
N SER A 19 -11.13 0.41 9.09
CA SER A 19 -9.72 0.14 9.31
C SER A 19 -9.53 -1.15 10.10
N LEU A 20 -10.26 -1.32 11.20
CA LEU A 20 -10.21 -2.53 12.02
C LEU A 20 -10.61 -3.77 11.21
N LEU A 21 -11.60 -3.64 10.31
CA LEU A 21 -11.98 -4.71 9.38
C LEU A 21 -10.87 -5.08 8.41
N ASN A 22 -10.27 -4.10 7.76
CA ASN A 22 -9.18 -4.31 6.79
C ASN A 22 -7.97 -5.01 7.44
N LEU A 23 -7.77 -4.82 8.74
CA LEU A 23 -6.71 -5.44 9.54
C LEU A 23 -7.06 -6.85 10.02
N GLY A 24 -8.29 -7.31 9.83
CA GLY A 24 -8.75 -8.61 10.33
C GLY A 24 -9.17 -8.62 11.80
N LEU A 25 -9.39 -7.46 12.43
CA LEU A 25 -9.74 -7.29 13.85
C LEU A 25 -11.25 -7.25 14.07
N TYR A 26 -11.94 -8.33 13.70
CA TYR A 26 -13.39 -8.36 13.58
C TYR A 26 -14.13 -8.10 14.89
N SER A 27 -13.64 -8.65 16.01
CA SER A 27 -14.28 -8.47 17.32
C SER A 27 -14.23 -7.00 17.79
N GLN A 28 -13.10 -6.33 17.62
CA GLN A 28 -12.92 -4.92 17.99
C GLN A 28 -13.72 -3.99 17.07
N ALA A 29 -13.76 -4.34 15.78
CA ALA A 29 -14.52 -3.60 14.79
C ALA A 29 -16.04 -3.73 15.05
N HIS A 30 -16.51 -4.92 15.44
CA HIS A 30 -17.90 -5.19 15.82
C HIS A 30 -18.29 -4.41 17.09
N PHE A 31 -17.44 -4.42 18.11
CA PHE A 31 -17.65 -3.63 19.33
C PHE A 31 -17.71 -2.12 19.05
N THR A 32 -16.82 -1.62 18.18
CA THR A 32 -16.79 -0.21 17.77
C THR A 32 -18.07 0.19 17.03
N PHE A 33 -18.57 -0.69 16.14
CA PHE A 33 -19.82 -0.47 15.41
C PHE A 33 -21.03 -0.44 16.36
N LEU A 34 -21.22 -1.46 17.20
CA LEU A 34 -22.41 -1.56 18.07
C LEU A 34 -22.52 -0.38 19.04
N ASN A 35 -21.41 0.02 19.66
CA ASN A 35 -21.41 1.14 20.61
C ASN A 35 -21.66 2.51 19.97
N ASN A 36 -21.60 2.60 18.64
CA ASN A 36 -21.83 3.84 17.90
C ASN A 36 -22.95 3.70 16.86
N LYS A 37 -23.78 2.64 16.94
CA LYS A 37 -24.78 2.28 15.94
C LYS A 37 -25.72 3.43 15.58
N GLU A 38 -26.35 4.05 16.58
CA GLU A 38 -27.31 5.14 16.36
C GLU A 38 -26.65 6.34 15.66
N LYS A 39 -25.44 6.72 16.10
CA LYS A 39 -24.68 7.79 15.46
C LYS A 39 -24.32 7.44 14.03
N ILE A 40 -23.85 6.22 13.75
CA ILE A 40 -23.55 5.76 12.39
C ILE A 40 -24.82 5.85 11.53
N ILE A 41 -25.98 5.45 12.03
CA ILE A 41 -27.27 5.54 11.32
C ILE A 41 -27.64 6.99 10.99
N ASP A 42 -27.55 7.91 11.96
CA ASP A 42 -27.80 9.34 11.73
C ASP A 42 -26.91 9.91 10.61
N ILE A 43 -25.69 9.38 10.49
CA ILE A 43 -24.71 9.82 9.50
C ILE A 43 -25.09 9.33 8.11
N ILE A 44 -25.52 8.08 8.03
CA ILE A 44 -26.02 7.46 6.80
C ILE A 44 -27.19 8.28 6.25
N ASN A 45 -28.13 8.65 7.13
CA ASN A 45 -29.30 9.43 6.75
C ASN A 45 -28.94 10.90 6.42
N SER A 46 -27.80 11.40 6.87
CA SER A 46 -27.35 12.79 6.64
C SER A 46 -26.68 13.05 5.29
N ASN A 47 -26.51 12.05 4.41
CA ASN A 47 -25.87 12.17 3.07
C ASN A 47 -24.41 12.71 3.08
N LYS A 48 -23.71 12.69 4.22
CA LYS A 48 -22.35 13.25 4.38
C LYS A 48 -21.20 12.28 4.08
N SER A 49 -21.50 11.02 3.77
CA SER A 49 -20.53 9.96 3.46
C SER A 49 -20.91 9.25 2.16
N GLN A 50 -19.94 8.70 1.43
CA GLN A 50 -20.22 7.91 0.23
C GLN A 50 -21.03 6.67 0.64
N PRO A 51 -22.25 6.46 0.10
CA PRO A 51 -23.12 5.33 0.46
C PRO A 51 -22.44 3.96 0.34
N ASP A 52 -21.47 3.85 -0.57
CA ASP A 52 -20.69 2.65 -0.80
C ASP A 52 -19.90 2.21 0.45
N ASP A 53 -19.17 3.13 1.11
CA ASP A 53 -18.34 2.83 2.30
C ASP A 53 -19.19 2.31 3.47
N ILE A 54 -20.42 2.83 3.59
CA ILE A 54 -21.39 2.44 4.60
C ILE A 54 -21.94 1.05 4.32
N ILE A 55 -22.36 0.79 3.08
CA ILE A 55 -22.89 -0.50 2.65
C ILE A 55 -21.86 -1.60 2.90
N ASN A 56 -20.58 -1.32 2.62
CA ASN A 56 -19.47 -2.23 2.87
C ASN A 56 -19.31 -2.60 4.35
N ILE A 57 -19.45 -1.64 5.28
CA ILE A 57 -19.45 -1.90 6.73
C ILE A 57 -20.63 -2.78 7.11
N LEU A 58 -21.84 -2.39 6.70
CA LEU A 58 -23.08 -3.04 7.13
C LEU A 58 -23.18 -4.48 6.64
N ILE A 59 -22.72 -4.75 5.41
CA ILE A 59 -22.61 -6.10 4.84
C ILE A 59 -21.61 -6.94 5.61
N TYR A 60 -20.43 -6.39 5.89
CA TYR A 60 -19.35 -7.13 6.55
C TYR A 60 -19.73 -7.63 7.94
N PHE A 61 -20.48 -6.82 8.70
CA PHE A 61 -20.87 -7.11 10.09
C PHE A 61 -22.21 -7.81 10.26
N GLY A 62 -22.91 -8.16 9.19
CA GLY A 62 -24.23 -8.76 9.31
C GLY A 62 -25.22 -7.87 10.07
N VAL A 63 -25.21 -6.54 9.83
CA VAL A 63 -26.13 -5.60 10.47
C VAL A 63 -27.42 -5.53 9.67
N ASP A 64 -28.56 -5.78 10.31
CA ASP A 64 -29.84 -5.82 9.61
C ASP A 64 -30.28 -4.40 9.21
N ILE A 65 -30.21 -4.10 7.92
CA ILE A 65 -30.47 -2.78 7.35
C ILE A 65 -31.99 -2.55 7.18
N THR A 66 -32.81 -3.60 7.29
CA THR A 66 -34.28 -3.50 7.20
C THR A 66 -34.91 -2.67 8.32
N LEU A 67 -34.15 -2.38 9.38
CA LEU A 67 -34.56 -1.50 10.49
C LEU A 67 -34.24 -0.01 10.23
N ILE A 68 -33.77 0.35 9.04
CA ILE A 68 -33.38 1.71 8.68
C ILE A 68 -34.20 2.16 7.46
N ASP A 69 -35.40 2.67 7.72
CA ASP A 69 -36.43 3.02 6.73
C ASP A 69 -35.93 4.00 5.64
N ASP A 70 -34.98 4.88 5.96
CA ASP A 70 -34.43 5.91 5.04
C ASP A 70 -33.43 5.37 3.99
N ILE A 71 -32.88 4.17 4.17
CA ILE A 71 -31.88 3.59 3.25
C ILE A 71 -32.58 2.92 2.06
N GLN A 72 -33.75 2.32 2.24
CA GLN A 72 -34.47 1.58 1.21
C GLN A 72 -34.89 2.48 0.03
N SER A 73 -35.36 3.70 0.34
CA SER A 73 -35.64 4.78 -0.63
C SER A 73 -34.40 5.23 -1.43
N ASN A 74 -33.23 5.30 -0.78
CA ASN A 74 -31.97 5.67 -1.43
C ASN A 74 -31.42 4.52 -2.31
N ILE A 75 -31.67 3.27 -1.94
CA ILE A 75 -31.25 2.07 -2.68
C ILE A 75 -32.08 1.88 -3.97
N GLU A 76 -33.38 2.15 -3.93
CA GLU A 76 -34.24 2.06 -5.12
C GLU A 76 -33.78 3.01 -6.24
N ASN A 77 -33.18 4.14 -5.85
CA ASN A 77 -32.64 5.19 -6.71
C ASN A 77 -31.17 4.98 -7.14
N LEU A 78 -30.53 3.87 -6.75
CA LEU A 78 -29.15 3.57 -7.19
C LEU A 78 -29.09 3.35 -8.71
N LYS A 79 -28.35 4.21 -9.41
CA LYS A 79 -28.11 4.09 -10.86
C LYS A 79 -27.26 2.87 -11.24
N ASP A 80 -26.46 2.35 -10.31
CA ASP A 80 -25.61 1.17 -10.53
C ASP A 80 -26.40 -0.11 -10.24
N LYS A 81 -26.87 -0.77 -11.31
CA LYS A 81 -27.64 -2.00 -11.24
C LYS A 81 -26.92 -3.10 -10.44
N ARG A 82 -25.60 -3.17 -10.50
CA ARG A 82 -24.83 -4.23 -9.83
C ARG A 82 -24.93 -4.11 -8.31
N LYS A 83 -24.89 -2.89 -7.77
CA LYS A 83 -25.02 -2.60 -6.34
C LYS A 83 -26.44 -2.88 -5.82
N LYS A 84 -27.45 -2.59 -6.64
CA LYS A 84 -28.86 -2.87 -6.32
C LYS A 84 -29.13 -4.37 -6.22
N TYR A 85 -28.67 -5.16 -7.19
CA TYR A 85 -28.81 -6.62 -7.15
C TYR A 85 -28.03 -7.27 -6.01
N LEU A 86 -26.93 -6.65 -5.61
CA LEU A 86 -26.12 -7.13 -4.51
C LEU A 86 -26.76 -6.99 -3.13
N TYR A 87 -27.39 -5.84 -2.90
CA TYR A 87 -28.19 -5.62 -1.71
C TYR A 87 -29.35 -6.62 -1.61
N ILE A 88 -30.03 -6.87 -2.73
CA ILE A 88 -31.11 -7.86 -2.82
C ILE A 88 -30.58 -9.26 -2.45
N LEU A 89 -29.43 -9.65 -3.00
CA LEU A 89 -28.85 -10.98 -2.77
C LEU A 89 -28.46 -11.23 -1.31
N ILE A 90 -27.82 -10.25 -0.65
CA ILE A 90 -27.38 -10.38 0.76
C ILE A 90 -28.59 -10.43 1.70
N ASN A 91 -29.63 -9.63 1.44
CA ASN A 91 -30.85 -9.67 2.24
C ASN A 91 -31.62 -10.98 2.05
N LEU A 92 -31.69 -11.50 0.81
CA LEU A 92 -32.29 -12.81 0.53
C LEU A 92 -31.59 -13.92 1.34
N ILE A 93 -30.25 -13.93 1.36
CA ILE A 93 -29.46 -14.92 2.13
C ILE A 93 -29.73 -14.77 3.64
N ARG A 94 -29.82 -13.54 4.15
CA ARG A 94 -30.02 -13.27 5.58
C ARG A 94 -31.41 -13.60 6.09
N ASP A 95 -32.43 -13.24 5.34
CA ASP A 95 -33.82 -13.55 5.69
C ASP A 95 -34.04 -15.06 5.66
N ARG A 96 -33.49 -15.74 4.66
CA ARG A 96 -33.55 -17.21 4.59
C ARG A 96 -32.73 -17.89 5.67
N LYS A 97 -31.55 -17.36 6.06
CA LYS A 97 -30.80 -17.87 7.23
C LYS A 97 -31.67 -17.84 8.49
N LYS A 98 -32.35 -16.72 8.78
CA LYS A 98 -33.23 -16.61 9.95
C LYS A 98 -34.39 -17.62 9.91
N GLU A 99 -35.01 -17.82 8.76
CA GLU A 99 -36.11 -18.78 8.60
C GLU A 99 -35.63 -20.22 8.71
N ILE A 100 -34.48 -20.56 8.12
CA ILE A 100 -33.86 -21.89 8.20
C ILE A 100 -33.48 -22.21 9.65
N PHE A 101 -32.83 -21.29 10.37
CA PHE A 101 -32.47 -21.51 11.78
C PHE A 101 -33.72 -21.66 12.67
N LYS A 102 -34.76 -20.88 12.41
CA LYS A 102 -36.04 -20.98 13.13
C LYS A 102 -36.78 -22.29 12.81
N ASP A 103 -36.71 -22.77 11.58
CA ASP A 103 -37.31 -24.05 11.18
C ASP A 103 -36.49 -25.26 11.68
N LEU A 104 -35.16 -25.14 11.79
CA LEU A 104 -34.25 -26.14 12.38
C LEU A 104 -34.42 -26.25 13.91
N GLU A 105 -34.62 -25.14 14.63
CA GLU A 105 -34.93 -25.14 16.07
C GLU A 105 -36.30 -25.75 16.38
N ASN A 106 -37.21 -25.77 15.41
CA ASN A 106 -38.56 -26.33 15.54
C ASN A 106 -38.72 -27.74 14.93
N ASP A 107 -37.61 -28.40 14.59
CA ASP A 107 -37.55 -29.79 14.09
C ASP A 107 -38.45 -30.04 12.85
N ILE A 108 -38.47 -29.07 11.93
CA ILE A 108 -39.38 -29.08 10.77
C ILE A 108 -38.80 -29.91 9.60
N GLN A 109 -39.68 -30.69 8.98
CA GLN A 109 -39.41 -31.72 7.97
C GLN A 109 -38.57 -31.28 6.74
N GLU A 110 -37.71 -32.21 6.31
CA GLU A 110 -36.83 -32.26 5.12
C GLU A 110 -37.37 -31.59 3.84
N LYS A 111 -38.70 -31.60 3.65
CA LYS A 111 -39.40 -31.02 2.49
C LYS A 111 -39.32 -29.48 2.42
N LYS A 112 -39.23 -28.80 3.56
CA LYS A 112 -39.06 -27.33 3.63
C LYS A 112 -37.62 -26.92 3.33
N LEU A 113 -36.63 -27.68 3.82
CA LEU A 113 -35.22 -27.50 3.46
C LEU A 113 -35.01 -27.61 1.94
N LYS A 114 -35.64 -28.61 1.30
CA LYS A 114 -35.60 -28.78 -0.18
C LYS A 114 -36.23 -27.60 -0.94
N SER A 115 -37.22 -26.92 -0.36
CA SER A 115 -37.80 -25.70 -0.93
C SER A 115 -36.81 -24.53 -0.91
N TYR A 116 -36.07 -24.35 0.20
CA TYR A 116 -35.06 -23.29 0.33
C TYR A 116 -33.89 -23.49 -0.64
N ILE A 117 -33.43 -24.74 -0.85
CA ILE A 117 -32.36 -25.07 -1.81
C ILE A 117 -32.78 -24.71 -3.25
N ASN A 118 -34.02 -25.01 -3.64
CA ASN A 118 -34.53 -24.68 -4.97
C ASN A 118 -34.65 -23.17 -5.18
N GLU A 119 -35.00 -22.38 -4.15
CA GLU A 119 -35.08 -20.92 -4.25
C GLU A 119 -33.70 -20.25 -4.32
N MET A 120 -32.68 -20.83 -3.68
CA MET A 120 -31.30 -20.31 -3.73
C MET A 120 -30.54 -20.71 -5.02
N SER A 121 -31.13 -21.53 -5.87
CA SER A 121 -30.52 -22.04 -7.11
C SER A 121 -30.33 -20.99 -8.21
N ASP A 122 -31.00 -19.85 -8.12
CA ASP A 122 -30.84 -18.72 -9.06
C ASP A 122 -29.65 -17.80 -8.73
N ILE A 123 -29.08 -17.92 -7.52
CA ILE A 123 -27.97 -17.08 -7.05
C ILE A 123 -26.73 -17.16 -7.96
N PRO A 124 -26.26 -18.36 -8.36
CA PRO A 124 -25.13 -18.47 -9.30
C PRO A 124 -25.39 -17.76 -10.63
N ASN A 125 -26.60 -17.87 -11.18
CA ASN A 125 -26.97 -17.20 -12.44
C ASN A 125 -26.97 -15.68 -12.30
N ILE A 126 -27.52 -15.15 -11.20
CA ILE A 126 -27.45 -13.71 -10.87
C ILE A 126 -25.99 -13.25 -10.74
N LEU A 127 -25.13 -14.06 -10.11
CA LEU A 127 -23.70 -13.75 -9.99
C LEU A 127 -22.97 -13.76 -11.34
N LEU A 128 -23.34 -14.65 -12.27
CA LEU A 128 -22.83 -14.65 -13.65
C LEU A 128 -23.27 -13.39 -14.42
N GLU A 129 -24.54 -12.98 -14.31
CA GLU A 129 -25.05 -11.74 -14.92
C GLU A 129 -24.35 -10.48 -14.39
N LEU A 130 -23.79 -10.56 -13.18
CA LEU A 130 -22.97 -9.51 -12.55
C LEU A 130 -21.47 -9.58 -12.92
N ASN A 131 -21.07 -10.49 -13.82
CA ASN A 131 -19.68 -10.80 -14.18
C ASN A 131 -18.83 -11.29 -12.97
N LEU A 132 -19.38 -12.14 -12.12
CA LEU A 132 -18.72 -12.72 -10.93
C LEU A 132 -18.60 -14.25 -11.01
N PRO A 133 -17.92 -14.82 -12.02
CA PRO A 133 -17.92 -16.25 -12.29
C PRO A 133 -17.31 -17.09 -11.18
N THR A 134 -16.23 -16.63 -10.55
CA THR A 134 -15.57 -17.38 -9.45
C THR A 134 -16.45 -17.53 -8.21
N LEU A 135 -17.32 -16.55 -7.95
CA LEU A 135 -18.27 -16.60 -6.84
C LEU A 135 -19.49 -17.45 -7.20
N SER A 136 -19.92 -17.38 -8.46
CA SER A 136 -20.91 -18.31 -9.02
C SER A 136 -20.45 -19.76 -8.85
N ASP A 137 -19.20 -20.08 -9.23
CA ASP A 137 -18.66 -21.44 -9.12
C ASP A 137 -18.62 -21.93 -7.66
N LEU A 138 -18.22 -21.07 -6.72
CA LEU A 138 -18.21 -21.38 -5.29
C LEU A 138 -19.63 -21.61 -4.75
N CYS A 139 -20.58 -20.74 -5.13
CA CYS A 139 -21.99 -20.87 -4.74
C CYS A 139 -22.63 -22.13 -5.35
N SER A 140 -22.37 -22.43 -6.62
CA SER A 140 -22.80 -23.67 -7.27
C SER A 140 -22.20 -24.88 -6.57
N LEU A 141 -20.92 -24.85 -6.20
CA LEU A 141 -20.28 -25.93 -5.44
C LEU A 141 -20.99 -26.16 -4.10
N ILE A 142 -21.31 -25.09 -3.38
CA ILE A 142 -22.04 -25.15 -2.09
C ILE A 142 -23.46 -25.71 -2.29
N LEU A 143 -24.10 -25.44 -3.44
CA LEU A 143 -25.44 -25.90 -3.78
C LEU A 143 -25.48 -27.33 -4.39
N GLU A 144 -24.36 -27.85 -4.89
CA GLU A 144 -24.25 -29.17 -5.56
C GLU A 144 -23.99 -30.35 -4.59
N PHE A 145 -23.70 -30.12 -3.30
CA PHE A 145 -23.43 -31.20 -2.34
C PHE A 145 -24.71 -31.98 -1.94
N LYS A 146 -24.60 -33.32 -1.86
CA LYS A 146 -25.73 -34.24 -1.67
C LYS A 146 -26.12 -34.50 -0.20
N GLU A 147 -27.37 -34.93 -0.06
CA GLU A 147 -28.28 -35.13 1.09
C GLU A 147 -27.76 -35.64 2.45
N ASP A 148 -26.51 -36.12 2.62
CA ASP A 148 -26.08 -36.85 3.83
C ASP A 148 -25.14 -36.09 4.79
N GLU A 149 -24.73 -34.85 4.49
CA GLU A 149 -23.77 -34.09 5.32
C GLU A 149 -24.42 -32.90 6.06
N ILE A 150 -25.30 -33.19 7.03
CA ILE A 150 -25.81 -32.18 8.00
C ILE A 150 -24.66 -31.50 8.78
N ASP A 151 -23.50 -32.15 8.90
CA ASP A 151 -22.31 -31.57 9.54
C ASP A 151 -21.62 -30.48 8.70
N PHE A 152 -21.89 -30.37 7.39
CA PHE A 152 -21.30 -29.33 6.54
C PHE A 152 -21.80 -27.91 6.90
N TYR A 153 -23.10 -27.76 7.24
CA TYR A 153 -23.66 -26.50 7.77
C TYR A 153 -23.14 -26.15 9.16
N LYS A 154 -22.59 -27.12 9.91
CA LYS A 154 -21.86 -26.87 11.16
C LYS A 154 -20.38 -26.53 10.93
N MET A 155 -19.79 -26.99 9.82
CA MET A 155 -18.37 -26.77 9.47
C MET A 155 -18.13 -25.45 8.70
N LEU A 156 -19.11 -24.95 7.96
CA LEU A 156 -19.10 -23.57 7.46
C LEU A 156 -19.74 -22.66 8.51
N PRO A 157 -18.96 -21.86 9.28
CA PRO A 157 -19.57 -20.85 10.12
C PRO A 157 -20.28 -19.87 9.18
N CYS A 158 -21.61 -20.00 9.10
CA CYS A 158 -22.49 -19.12 8.31
C CYS A 158 -22.39 -17.65 8.73
N ASP A 159 -21.67 -17.37 9.81
CA ASP A 159 -21.40 -16.02 10.32
C ASP A 159 -20.27 -15.31 9.55
N ASN A 160 -19.43 -16.06 8.83
CA ASN A 160 -18.33 -15.49 8.04
C ASN A 160 -18.63 -15.43 6.54
N LEU A 161 -19.72 -16.05 6.08
CA LEU A 161 -20.09 -16.09 4.65
C LEU A 161 -20.40 -14.68 4.11
N GLU A 162 -21.08 -13.85 4.90
CA GLU A 162 -21.40 -12.45 4.59
C GLU A 162 -20.13 -11.58 4.47
N THR A 163 -19.15 -11.83 5.35
CA THR A 163 -17.82 -11.23 5.31
C THR A 163 -17.05 -11.60 4.04
N TYR A 164 -17.05 -12.88 3.66
CA TYR A 164 -16.37 -13.36 2.45
C TYR A 164 -17.00 -12.82 1.17
N ILE A 165 -18.32 -12.81 1.11
CA ILE A 165 -19.12 -12.25 0.02
C ILE A 165 -18.86 -10.74 -0.05
N GLY A 166 -19.03 -9.99 1.05
CA GLY A 166 -18.79 -8.55 1.11
C GLY A 166 -17.40 -8.12 0.66
N LYS A 167 -16.34 -8.84 1.07
CA LYS A 167 -14.96 -8.59 0.64
C LYS A 167 -14.77 -8.82 -0.87
N SER A 168 -15.29 -9.92 -1.40
CA SER A 168 -15.15 -10.27 -2.82
C SER A 168 -15.94 -9.30 -3.74
N LEU A 169 -17.00 -8.70 -3.22
CA LEU A 169 -17.87 -7.78 -3.93
C LEU A 169 -17.36 -6.34 -3.92
N LEU A 170 -16.78 -5.92 -2.82
CA LEU A 170 -15.94 -4.73 -2.72
C LEU A 170 -14.89 -4.70 -3.85
N GLU A 171 -14.26 -5.85 -4.13
CA GLU A 171 -13.23 -5.99 -5.17
C GLU A 171 -13.79 -5.85 -6.59
N ALA A 172 -15.10 -6.07 -6.74
CA ALA A 172 -15.84 -5.99 -8.00
C ALA A 172 -16.52 -4.64 -8.24
N ILE A 173 -16.87 -3.89 -7.20
CA ILE A 173 -17.62 -2.63 -7.29
C ILE A 173 -16.72 -1.45 -7.70
N ASP A 174 -15.45 -1.45 -7.32
CA ASP A 174 -14.54 -0.32 -7.56
C ASP A 174 -13.95 -0.30 -9.00
N VAL A 175 -14.83 -0.37 -10.01
CA VAL A 175 -14.47 -0.42 -11.42
C VAL A 175 -14.88 0.88 -12.11
N LYS A 176 -14.12 1.94 -11.85
CA LYS A 176 -13.61 2.81 -12.91
C LYS A 176 -12.14 2.49 -13.17
N ARG A 177 -11.86 1.20 -13.38
CA ARG A 177 -10.50 0.74 -13.67
C ARG A 177 -10.15 1.14 -15.08
N ASN A 178 -8.91 1.57 -15.29
CA ASN A 178 -8.40 1.76 -16.65
C ASN A 178 -8.43 0.40 -17.35
N GLU A 179 -9.04 0.38 -18.53
CA GLU A 179 -9.01 -0.80 -19.39
C GLU A 179 -7.59 -1.03 -19.90
N ILE A 180 -7.27 -2.30 -20.15
CA ILE A 180 -6.04 -2.66 -20.87
C ILE A 180 -6.29 -2.26 -22.33
N ILE A 181 -5.71 -1.14 -22.75
CA ILE A 181 -5.89 -0.58 -24.11
C ILE A 181 -4.73 -1.01 -25.02
N TYR A 182 -3.58 -1.34 -24.44
CA TYR A 182 -2.38 -1.73 -25.15
C TYR A 182 -1.71 -2.92 -24.47
N ILE A 183 -1.38 -3.94 -25.27
CA ILE A 183 -0.64 -5.12 -24.84
C ILE A 183 0.74 -5.08 -25.52
N PRO A 184 1.85 -5.05 -24.75
CA PRO A 184 3.19 -5.15 -25.31
C PRO A 184 3.40 -6.43 -26.12
N LYS A 185 4.30 -6.39 -27.12
CA LYS A 185 4.60 -7.57 -27.95
C LYS A 185 5.19 -8.71 -27.12
N THR A 186 6.00 -8.37 -26.13
CA THR A 186 6.53 -9.34 -25.15
C THR A 186 6.35 -8.80 -23.75
N ILE A 187 6.06 -9.71 -22.82
CA ILE A 187 5.92 -9.42 -21.39
C ILE A 187 6.79 -10.44 -20.67
N SER A 188 7.72 -9.97 -19.85
CA SER A 188 8.74 -10.80 -19.20
C SER A 188 8.81 -10.45 -17.73
N LYS A 189 9.17 -11.44 -16.89
CA LYS A 189 9.41 -11.20 -15.47
C LYS A 189 10.90 -11.31 -15.17
N TYR A 190 11.46 -10.26 -14.58
CA TYR A 190 12.87 -10.15 -14.18
C TYR A 190 13.87 -10.13 -15.35
N ASP A 191 13.94 -11.18 -16.16
CA ASP A 191 14.94 -11.33 -17.22
C ASP A 191 14.33 -11.14 -18.61
N PHE A 192 15.12 -10.67 -19.56
CA PHE A 192 14.75 -10.55 -20.97
C PHE A 192 15.98 -10.69 -21.87
N LYS A 193 15.81 -11.24 -23.07
CA LYS A 193 16.88 -11.32 -24.06
C LYS A 193 16.34 -11.30 -25.48
N ASP A 194 16.93 -10.45 -26.32
CA ASP A 194 16.82 -10.52 -27.78
C ASP A 194 18.21 -10.33 -28.44
N ASN A 195 18.22 -10.05 -29.74
CA ASN A 195 19.46 -9.88 -30.51
C ASN A 195 20.26 -8.62 -30.12
N ASP A 196 19.61 -7.63 -29.50
CA ASP A 196 20.18 -6.30 -29.27
C ASP A 196 20.39 -6.02 -27.78
N VAL A 197 19.49 -6.52 -26.92
CA VAL A 197 19.45 -6.23 -25.49
C VAL A 197 19.27 -7.51 -24.67
N GLU A 198 20.03 -7.62 -23.59
CA GLU A 198 19.86 -8.63 -22.55
C GLU A 198 19.77 -7.93 -21.19
N ILE A 199 18.74 -8.30 -20.42
CA ILE A 199 18.46 -7.80 -19.07
C ILE A 199 18.49 -9.01 -18.15
N ILE A 200 19.36 -8.95 -17.14
CA ILE A 200 19.53 -10.02 -16.14
C ILE A 200 19.32 -9.40 -14.77
N SER A 201 18.31 -9.85 -14.05
CA SER A 201 17.98 -9.33 -12.73
C SER A 201 18.49 -10.25 -11.62
N TYR A 202 18.90 -9.67 -10.49
CA TYR A 202 19.22 -10.45 -9.30
C TYR A 202 17.95 -11.11 -8.74
N LYS A 203 18.02 -12.42 -8.45
CA LYS A 203 16.90 -13.20 -7.93
C LYS A 203 17.10 -13.45 -6.44
N SER A 204 16.22 -12.91 -5.62
CA SER A 204 16.20 -13.11 -4.16
C SER A 204 14.79 -13.41 -3.67
N LYS A 205 14.70 -14.04 -2.48
CA LYS A 205 13.42 -14.18 -1.76
C LYS A 205 12.94 -12.82 -1.23
N ALA A 206 13.86 -11.92 -0.92
CA ALA A 206 13.54 -10.55 -0.54
C ALA A 206 13.41 -9.66 -1.79
N LEU A 207 12.64 -8.58 -1.65
CA LEU A 207 12.51 -7.57 -2.68
C LEU A 207 13.78 -6.72 -2.69
N VAL A 208 14.67 -6.98 -3.64
CA VAL A 208 15.97 -6.32 -3.81
C VAL A 208 16.17 -6.04 -5.29
N SER A 209 16.57 -4.82 -5.65
CA SER A 209 16.80 -4.39 -7.02
C SER A 209 18.28 -4.47 -7.40
N MET A 210 18.56 -5.17 -8.50
CA MET A 210 19.80 -5.06 -9.26
C MET A 210 19.53 -5.64 -10.64
N HIS A 211 19.82 -4.85 -11.67
CA HIS A 211 19.58 -5.21 -13.07
C HIS A 211 20.85 -4.96 -13.87
N LEU A 212 21.40 -6.01 -14.48
CA LEU A 212 22.45 -5.87 -15.48
C LEU A 212 21.82 -5.71 -16.86
N LEU A 213 22.11 -4.58 -17.50
CA LEU A 213 21.74 -4.27 -18.87
C LEU A 213 22.96 -4.47 -19.78
N ARG A 214 22.87 -5.43 -20.70
CA ARG A 214 23.85 -5.65 -21.77
C ARG A 214 23.28 -5.18 -23.09
N ILE A 215 23.90 -4.17 -23.69
CA ILE A 215 23.55 -3.64 -25.01
C ILE A 215 24.77 -3.81 -25.90
N LYS A 216 24.72 -4.80 -26.79
CA LYS A 216 25.89 -5.32 -27.52
C LYS A 216 27.08 -5.64 -26.60
N ASP A 217 28.05 -4.74 -26.55
CA ASP A 217 29.34 -4.88 -25.85
C ASP A 217 29.44 -4.02 -24.57
N GLU A 218 28.41 -3.20 -24.30
CA GLU A 218 28.30 -2.32 -23.13
C GLU A 218 27.53 -3.02 -22.01
N TYR A 219 28.02 -2.89 -20.77
CA TYR A 219 27.45 -3.52 -19.58
C TYR A 219 27.25 -2.47 -18.50
N LEU A 220 26.00 -2.28 -18.11
CA LEU A 220 25.58 -1.28 -17.13
C LEU A 220 24.80 -1.97 -16.01
N ILE A 221 25.15 -1.70 -14.76
CA ILE A 221 24.31 -2.10 -13.63
C ILE A 221 23.37 -0.95 -13.28
N ILE A 222 22.10 -1.27 -13.04
CA ILE A 222 21.12 -0.36 -12.48
C ILE A 222 20.68 -0.91 -11.13
N ASP A 223 20.87 -0.10 -10.09
CA ASP A 223 20.66 -0.41 -8.68
C ASP A 223 21.47 -1.60 -8.14
N CYS A 224 21.64 -1.64 -6.82
CA CYS A 224 22.30 -2.71 -6.10
C CYS A 224 21.81 -2.76 -4.64
N GLY A 225 20.59 -3.21 -4.43
CA GLY A 225 19.96 -3.23 -3.12
C GLY A 225 20.54 -4.20 -2.10
N ALA A 226 20.02 -4.10 -0.88
CA ALA A 226 20.16 -5.11 0.16
C ALA A 226 18.86 -5.18 0.96
N HIS A 227 18.74 -6.19 1.82
CA HIS A 227 17.62 -6.29 2.74
C HIS A 227 18.10 -6.59 4.16
N ILE A 228 17.26 -6.29 5.15
CA ILE A 228 17.56 -6.60 6.55
C ILE A 228 16.77 -7.84 6.94
N ASN A 229 17.48 -8.88 7.40
CA ASN A 229 16.91 -10.10 7.92
C ASN A 229 17.47 -10.37 9.32
N ASN A 230 16.61 -10.50 10.34
CA ASN A 230 17.02 -10.69 11.73
C ASN A 230 18.15 -9.73 12.18
N LEU A 231 18.00 -8.43 11.91
CA LEU A 231 18.99 -7.36 12.19
C LEU A 231 20.31 -7.44 11.42
N LYS A 232 20.49 -8.41 10.52
CA LYS A 232 21.66 -8.53 9.65
C LYS A 232 21.36 -7.96 8.27
N LEU A 233 22.32 -7.21 7.75
CA LEU A 233 22.28 -6.73 6.37
C LEU A 233 22.69 -7.88 5.44
N GLU A 234 21.77 -8.30 4.57
CA GLU A 234 22.02 -9.29 3.53
C GLU A 234 22.20 -8.58 2.18
N THR A 235 23.45 -8.55 1.73
CA THR A 235 23.87 -7.90 0.47
C THR A 235 23.92 -8.89 -0.69
N ILE A 236 23.90 -8.36 -1.91
CA ILE A 236 24.06 -9.12 -3.14
C ILE A 236 25.47 -9.72 -3.21
N ASN A 237 25.55 -11.01 -3.53
CA ASN A 237 26.79 -11.66 -3.92
C ASN A 237 27.01 -11.49 -5.43
N ILE A 238 27.76 -10.44 -5.79
CA ILE A 238 28.04 -10.07 -7.17
C ILE A 238 28.92 -11.11 -7.89
N GLU A 239 29.79 -11.83 -7.17
CA GLU A 239 30.65 -12.86 -7.78
C GLU A 239 29.84 -14.07 -8.25
N ASN A 240 28.91 -14.53 -7.41
CA ASN A 240 27.96 -15.57 -7.79
C ASN A 240 27.11 -15.11 -8.98
N PHE A 241 26.57 -13.89 -8.92
CA PHE A 241 25.78 -13.33 -10.03
C PHE A 241 26.57 -13.28 -11.35
N ILE A 242 27.82 -12.82 -11.32
CA ILE A 242 28.69 -12.74 -12.50
C ILE A 242 29.00 -14.14 -13.06
N SER A 243 29.38 -15.08 -12.19
CA SER A 243 29.78 -16.42 -12.58
C SER A 243 28.63 -17.25 -13.15
N GLU A 244 27.47 -17.25 -12.48
CA GLU A 244 26.26 -17.99 -12.91
C GLU A 244 25.77 -17.52 -14.28
N ASN A 245 25.85 -16.21 -14.54
CA ASN A 245 25.39 -15.60 -15.79
C ASN A 245 26.51 -15.45 -16.84
N LYS A 246 27.71 -15.96 -16.57
CA LYS A 246 28.88 -15.92 -17.48
C LYS A 246 29.23 -14.49 -17.94
N ILE A 247 29.10 -13.53 -17.05
CA ILE A 247 29.36 -12.11 -17.33
C ILE A 247 30.87 -11.86 -17.26
N PRO A 248 31.50 -11.21 -18.24
CA PRO A 248 32.91 -10.83 -18.12
C PRO A 248 33.06 -9.69 -17.08
N ARG A 249 33.62 -9.97 -15.89
CA ARG A 249 33.81 -8.96 -14.81
C ARG A 249 34.36 -7.63 -15.33
N LYS A 250 35.39 -7.66 -16.17
CA LYS A 250 36.07 -6.46 -16.69
C LYS A 250 35.18 -5.56 -17.57
N LYS A 251 34.05 -6.06 -18.05
CA LYS A 251 33.11 -5.30 -18.87
C LYS A 251 32.13 -4.48 -18.04
N ILE A 252 31.88 -4.86 -16.79
CA ILE A 252 31.05 -4.08 -15.87
C ILE A 252 31.86 -2.85 -15.46
N LYS A 253 31.41 -1.66 -15.88
CA LYS A 253 32.19 -0.43 -15.73
C LYS A 253 31.50 0.64 -14.92
N SER A 254 30.17 0.65 -14.93
CA SER A 254 29.40 1.67 -14.25
C SER A 254 28.17 1.07 -13.61
N ILE A 255 27.74 1.72 -12.53
CA ILE A 255 26.45 1.49 -11.88
C ILE A 255 25.69 2.80 -11.78
N ILE A 256 24.37 2.74 -11.93
CA ILE A 256 23.47 3.85 -11.69
C ILE A 256 22.55 3.51 -10.52
N ILE A 257 22.43 4.42 -9.55
CA ILE A 257 21.51 4.29 -8.42
C ILE A 257 20.32 5.22 -8.61
N SER A 258 19.13 4.63 -8.70
CA SER A 258 17.86 5.33 -8.96
C SER A 258 17.44 6.20 -7.79
N HIS A 259 17.51 5.68 -6.55
CA HIS A 259 17.09 6.40 -5.36
C HIS A 259 17.65 5.82 -4.05
N ALA A 260 17.39 6.50 -2.94
CA ALA A 260 17.98 6.24 -1.62
C ALA A 260 17.15 5.31 -0.71
N HIS A 261 16.58 4.23 -1.24
CA HIS A 261 16.07 3.12 -0.43
C HIS A 261 17.02 1.93 -0.42
N LEU A 262 17.07 1.21 0.70
CA LEU A 262 18.12 0.22 0.99
C LEU A 262 18.14 -0.92 -0.04
N ASP A 263 16.98 -1.31 -0.52
CA ASP A 263 16.70 -2.26 -1.59
C ASP A 263 17.11 -1.79 -2.99
N HIS A 264 17.69 -0.59 -3.13
CA HIS A 264 18.25 -0.06 -4.38
C HIS A 264 19.73 0.31 -4.30
N TYR A 265 20.32 0.50 -3.11
CA TYR A 265 21.75 0.85 -2.97
C TYR A 265 22.51 0.03 -1.94
N GLY A 266 21.83 -0.81 -1.14
CA GLY A 266 22.38 -1.39 0.08
C GLY A 266 23.61 -2.29 -0.08
N SER A 267 23.91 -2.74 -1.29
CA SER A 267 25.10 -3.52 -1.66
C SER A 267 26.19 -2.68 -2.35
N LEU A 268 26.09 -1.35 -2.34
CA LEU A 268 27.09 -0.46 -2.95
C LEU A 268 28.49 -0.71 -2.40
N ASN A 269 28.62 -0.96 -1.09
CA ASN A 269 29.91 -1.18 -0.44
C ASN A 269 30.66 -2.41 -1.00
N THR A 270 29.94 -3.45 -1.41
CA THR A 270 30.52 -4.67 -1.99
C THR A 270 30.65 -4.58 -3.50
N ILE A 271 29.72 -3.91 -4.19
CA ILE A 271 29.68 -3.84 -5.66
C ILE A 271 30.61 -2.76 -6.22
N GLN A 272 30.91 -1.70 -5.47
CA GLN A 272 31.77 -0.61 -5.96
C GLN A 272 33.17 -1.06 -6.39
N GLU A 273 33.69 -2.20 -5.91
CA GLU A 273 34.97 -2.76 -6.34
C GLU A 273 34.95 -3.35 -7.77
N TYR A 274 33.76 -3.49 -8.35
CA TYR A 274 33.53 -4.07 -9.67
C TYR A 274 33.25 -3.00 -10.73
N VAL A 275 33.17 -1.73 -10.34
CA VAL A 275 32.85 -0.59 -11.22
C VAL A 275 33.88 0.53 -11.06
N ASP A 276 34.03 1.32 -12.11
CA ASP A 276 34.88 2.51 -12.14
C ASP A 276 34.07 3.76 -11.73
N GLU A 277 32.77 3.80 -12.03
CA GLU A 277 31.92 4.97 -11.82
C GLU A 277 30.54 4.61 -11.24
N ILE A 278 30.05 5.45 -10.33
CA ILE A 278 28.77 5.33 -9.65
C ILE A 278 27.96 6.60 -9.93
N TYR A 279 26.87 6.50 -10.68
CA TYR A 279 26.02 7.62 -11.04
C TYR A 279 24.79 7.69 -10.16
N MET A 280 24.47 8.86 -9.60
CA MET A 280 23.25 9.08 -8.83
C MET A 280 22.93 10.57 -8.70
N THR A 281 21.74 10.91 -8.20
CA THR A 281 21.42 12.31 -7.90
C THR A 281 22.09 12.79 -6.63
N LYS A 282 22.27 14.12 -6.50
CA LYS A 282 22.81 14.74 -5.28
C LYS A 282 21.97 14.41 -4.04
N ASP A 283 20.65 14.39 -4.20
CA ASP A 283 19.74 14.08 -3.09
C ASP A 283 19.82 12.61 -2.70
N THR A 284 19.91 11.70 -3.68
CA THR A 284 20.16 10.27 -3.41
C THR A 284 21.46 10.06 -2.62
N TYR A 285 22.58 10.62 -3.09
CA TYR A 285 23.87 10.51 -2.40
C TYR A 285 23.82 11.02 -0.95
N ASN A 286 23.26 12.21 -0.73
CA ASN A 286 23.20 12.81 0.59
C ASN A 286 22.31 12.01 1.55
N ILE A 287 21.16 11.52 1.08
CA ILE A 287 20.25 10.72 1.91
C ILE A 287 20.93 9.40 2.28
N ILE A 288 21.61 8.72 1.35
CA ILE A 288 22.37 7.50 1.64
C ILE A 288 23.39 7.74 2.76
N ASN A 289 24.20 8.80 2.66
CA ASN A 289 25.19 9.15 3.70
C ASN A 289 24.57 9.50 5.06
N ILE A 290 23.32 9.95 5.09
CA ILE A 290 22.58 10.23 6.32
C ILE A 290 22.13 8.93 6.99
N VAL A 291 21.56 8.00 6.22
CA VAL A 291 20.85 6.83 6.76
C VAL A 291 21.72 5.59 6.88
N ALA A 292 22.70 5.40 5.99
CA ALA A 292 23.53 4.21 5.91
C ALA A 292 25.00 4.52 6.21
N LYS A 293 25.27 4.98 7.43
CA LYS A 293 26.64 5.23 7.90
C LYS A 293 27.59 4.04 7.81
N SER A 294 27.06 2.81 7.76
CA SER A 294 27.83 1.58 7.62
C SER A 294 28.18 1.25 6.17
N ILE A 295 27.57 1.92 5.19
CA ILE A 295 27.85 1.75 3.76
C ILE A 295 28.85 2.83 3.38
N ASN A 296 30.13 2.47 3.33
CA ASN A 296 31.20 3.36 2.91
C ASN A 296 31.23 3.42 1.38
N ILE A 297 30.75 4.52 0.80
CA ILE A 297 30.82 4.79 -0.64
C ILE A 297 32.17 5.42 -0.95
N ASP A 298 32.88 4.89 -1.95
CA ASP A 298 34.06 5.51 -2.52
C ASP A 298 33.66 6.77 -3.31
N GLU A 299 33.78 7.92 -2.66
CA GLU A 299 33.41 9.22 -3.23
C GLU A 299 34.16 9.55 -4.53
N SER A 300 35.36 8.98 -4.75
CA SER A 300 36.13 9.22 -5.97
C SER A 300 35.46 8.65 -7.23
N LYS A 301 34.61 7.62 -7.06
CA LYS A 301 33.84 6.98 -8.13
C LYS A 301 32.50 7.66 -8.37
N VAL A 302 32.02 8.49 -7.44
CA VAL A 302 30.68 9.07 -7.50
C VAL A 302 30.62 10.19 -8.54
N LYS A 303 29.67 10.08 -9.46
CA LYS A 303 29.32 11.07 -10.48
C LYS A 303 27.91 11.59 -10.21
N ILE A 304 27.83 12.77 -9.59
CA ILE A 304 26.56 13.42 -9.28
C ILE A 304 25.91 13.98 -10.54
N LYS A 305 24.62 13.69 -10.72
CA LYS A 305 23.77 14.18 -11.80
C LYS A 305 22.51 14.85 -11.26
N LYS A 306 21.87 15.69 -12.07
CA LYS A 306 20.52 16.23 -11.82
C LYS A 306 19.47 15.27 -12.36
N ASP A 307 18.24 15.48 -11.93
CA ASP A 307 17.05 14.70 -12.26
C ASP A 307 16.61 14.78 -13.73
N TYR A 308 17.13 15.73 -14.51
CA TYR A 308 16.93 15.84 -15.97
C TYR A 308 18.24 15.82 -16.75
N ASP A 309 19.36 15.42 -16.13
CA ASP A 309 20.66 15.43 -16.82
C ASP A 309 20.71 14.35 -17.91
N GLU A 310 21.31 14.73 -19.04
CA GLU A 310 21.71 13.84 -20.12
C GLU A 310 23.24 13.71 -20.12
N PHE A 311 23.75 12.48 -20.18
CA PHE A 311 25.18 12.17 -20.14
C PHE A 311 25.50 10.86 -20.86
N LYS A 312 26.79 10.56 -21.03
CA LYS A 312 27.22 9.32 -21.69
C LYS A 312 27.92 8.37 -20.73
N ILE A 313 27.68 7.08 -20.91
CA ILE A 313 28.46 5.98 -20.35
C ILE A 313 28.89 5.10 -21.52
N GLY A 314 30.17 5.11 -21.88
CA GLY A 314 30.64 4.47 -23.11
C GLY A 314 29.89 5.01 -24.34
N ASN A 315 29.29 4.12 -25.12
CA ASN A 315 28.44 4.47 -26.27
C ASN A 315 26.96 4.67 -25.94
N LEU A 316 26.57 4.60 -24.66
CA LEU A 316 25.19 4.74 -24.22
C LEU A 316 24.89 6.21 -23.89
N ASN A 317 23.81 6.74 -24.43
CA ASN A 317 23.25 8.01 -23.97
C ASN A 317 22.30 7.71 -22.81
N ILE A 318 22.53 8.34 -21.67
CA ILE A 318 21.75 8.18 -20.44
C ILE A 318 21.02 9.49 -20.16
N LYS A 319 19.72 9.40 -19.88
CA LYS A 319 18.90 10.50 -19.41
C LYS A 319 18.24 10.13 -18.10
N PHE A 320 18.40 10.98 -17.09
CA PHE A 320 17.58 10.90 -15.90
C PHE A 320 16.26 11.63 -16.14
N PHE A 321 15.21 11.09 -15.54
CA PHE A 321 13.93 11.77 -15.40
C PHE A 321 13.41 11.54 -13.98
N PRO A 322 12.77 12.51 -13.34
CA PRO A 322 12.31 12.33 -11.96
C PRO A 322 11.19 11.28 -11.91
N THR A 323 10.99 10.63 -10.75
CA THR A 323 9.93 9.60 -10.58
C THR A 323 8.92 9.88 -9.48
N ASN A 324 9.11 10.96 -8.71
CA ASN A 324 8.17 11.39 -7.68
C ASN A 324 7.89 10.30 -6.63
N HIS A 325 8.86 9.41 -6.39
CA HIS A 325 8.80 8.38 -5.35
C HIS A 325 9.32 8.92 -4.02
N ILE A 326 10.59 9.34 -3.99
CA ILE A 326 11.21 10.08 -2.88
C ILE A 326 12.07 11.22 -3.42
N LYS A 327 12.52 12.13 -2.55
CA LYS A 327 13.38 13.24 -2.98
C LYS A 327 14.67 12.72 -3.63
N GLY A 328 14.91 13.12 -4.87
CA GLY A 328 16.07 12.69 -5.66
C GLY A 328 15.87 11.40 -6.44
N SER A 329 14.69 10.78 -6.38
CA SER A 329 14.41 9.56 -7.14
C SER A 329 14.29 9.84 -8.64
N VAL A 330 14.96 9.02 -9.43
CA VAL A 330 15.00 9.13 -10.89
C VAL A 330 14.76 7.78 -11.55
N GLY A 331 14.11 7.84 -12.70
CA GLY A 331 14.09 6.81 -13.71
C GLY A 331 15.22 7.08 -14.71
N ILE A 332 15.53 6.08 -15.51
CA ILE A 332 16.70 6.06 -16.39
C ILE A 332 16.23 5.69 -17.79
N CYS A 333 16.46 6.57 -18.75
CA CYS A 333 16.31 6.26 -20.17
C CYS A 333 17.71 6.05 -20.77
N VAL A 334 17.93 4.87 -21.33
CA VAL A 334 19.15 4.49 -22.04
C VAL A 334 18.84 4.44 -23.53
N GLU A 335 19.57 5.23 -24.31
CA GLU A 335 19.46 5.24 -25.76
C GLU A 335 20.74 4.73 -26.43
N TYR A 336 20.56 3.80 -27.37
CA TYR A 336 21.64 3.25 -28.18
C TYR A 336 21.12 2.88 -29.58
N ASN A 337 21.74 3.42 -30.64
CA ASN A 337 21.34 3.19 -32.04
C ASN A 337 19.83 3.34 -32.30
N ASN A 338 19.25 4.46 -31.85
CA ASN A 338 17.81 4.77 -31.93
C ASN A 338 16.89 3.81 -31.16
N LYS A 339 17.43 2.89 -30.35
CA LYS A 339 16.63 2.10 -29.42
C LYS A 339 16.52 2.81 -28.07
N LYS A 340 15.34 2.74 -27.47
CA LYS A 340 15.03 3.36 -26.18
C LYS A 340 14.69 2.32 -25.12
N ILE A 341 15.47 2.28 -24.06
CA ILE A 341 15.30 1.38 -22.90
C ILE A 341 15.01 2.24 -21.68
N VAL A 342 13.85 2.04 -21.06
CA VAL A 342 13.39 2.87 -19.94
C VAL A 342 13.29 2.02 -18.68
N TYR A 343 14.03 2.40 -17.64
CA TYR A 343 13.89 1.86 -16.30
C TYR A 343 13.17 2.88 -15.42
N THR A 344 12.05 2.50 -14.81
CA THR A 344 11.26 3.43 -14.00
C THR A 344 11.88 3.71 -12.64
N GLY A 345 12.70 2.80 -12.10
CA GLY A 345 12.89 2.71 -10.65
C GLY A 345 11.54 2.56 -9.95
N ASP A 346 11.49 2.99 -8.70
CA ASP A 346 10.22 3.22 -8.02
C ASP A 346 9.68 4.60 -8.41
N PHE A 347 8.37 4.67 -8.66
CA PHE A 347 7.71 5.89 -9.15
C PHE A 347 6.31 6.06 -8.58
N SER A 348 5.78 7.28 -8.64
CA SER A 348 4.38 7.54 -8.30
C SER A 348 3.84 8.74 -9.06
N PHE A 349 2.56 8.69 -9.41
CA PHE A 349 1.82 9.86 -9.93
C PHE A 349 1.07 10.63 -8.83
N ASN A 350 1.28 10.27 -7.56
CA ASN A 350 0.61 10.91 -6.43
C ASN A 350 1.14 12.34 -6.20
N ARG A 351 0.25 13.27 -5.83
CA ARG A 351 0.63 14.64 -5.45
C ARG A 351 1.14 14.69 -4.01
N GLN A 352 2.38 14.26 -3.82
CA GLN A 352 3.10 14.32 -2.55
C GLN A 352 3.61 15.75 -2.26
N CYS A 353 3.78 16.10 -0.99
CA CYS A 353 4.27 17.41 -0.53
C CYS A 353 5.81 17.49 -0.56
N THR A 354 6.47 16.33 -0.57
CA THR A 354 7.92 16.20 -0.35
C THR A 354 8.74 16.00 -1.62
N THR A 355 8.09 15.79 -2.75
CA THR A 355 8.69 15.56 -4.05
C THR A 355 8.12 16.53 -5.08
N GLN A 356 8.81 16.68 -6.22
CA GLN A 356 8.27 17.40 -7.35
C GLN A 356 7.11 16.59 -7.93
N TYR A 357 5.95 17.22 -8.11
CA TYR A 357 4.86 16.57 -8.82
C TYR A 357 5.27 16.30 -10.26
N ILE A 358 5.12 15.04 -10.66
CA ILE A 358 5.33 14.58 -12.01
C ILE A 358 3.97 14.16 -12.52
N ASP A 359 3.46 14.92 -13.48
CA ASP A 359 2.26 14.49 -14.18
C ASP A 359 2.58 13.35 -15.15
N GLN A 360 1.52 12.73 -15.63
CA GLN A 360 1.58 11.63 -16.59
C GLN A 360 2.28 12.06 -17.89
N GLY A 361 2.18 13.34 -18.29
CA GLY A 361 2.78 13.86 -19.50
C GLY A 361 4.30 13.69 -19.56
N ASN A 362 4.98 13.67 -18.42
CA ASN A 362 6.43 13.44 -18.35
C ASN A 362 6.85 12.06 -18.89
N PHE A 363 5.99 11.05 -18.74
CA PHE A 363 6.28 9.70 -19.25
C PHE A 363 5.93 9.56 -20.74
N TYR A 364 5.16 10.50 -21.31
CA TYR A 364 4.81 10.49 -22.74
C TYR A 364 6.03 10.72 -23.65
N GLU A 365 7.09 11.36 -23.15
CA GLU A 365 8.37 11.49 -23.87
C GLU A 365 8.99 10.12 -24.23
N PHE A 366 8.63 9.09 -23.47
CA PHE A 366 9.10 7.72 -23.67
C PHE A 366 8.17 6.88 -24.54
N LYS A 367 7.17 7.49 -25.18
CA LYS A 367 6.25 6.79 -26.07
C LYS A 367 6.99 5.99 -27.14
N ASN A 368 6.48 4.78 -27.40
CA ASN A 368 7.03 3.77 -28.30
C ASN A 368 8.44 3.30 -27.89
N ALA A 369 8.77 3.29 -26.60
CA ALA A 369 10.03 2.70 -26.13
C ALA A 369 10.16 1.24 -26.57
N ASP A 370 11.37 0.82 -26.94
CA ASP A 370 11.63 -0.57 -27.30
C ASP A 370 11.53 -1.50 -26.09
N TYR A 371 11.98 -1.03 -24.92
CA TYR A 371 12.00 -1.79 -23.69
C TYR A 371 11.56 -0.90 -22.52
N LEU A 372 10.60 -1.38 -21.74
CA LEU A 372 10.20 -0.78 -20.47
C LEU A 372 10.45 -1.76 -19.34
N ILE A 373 11.36 -1.42 -18.44
CA ILE A 373 11.66 -2.12 -17.19
C ILE A 373 10.93 -1.37 -16.07
N MET A 374 9.83 -1.94 -15.58
CA MET A 374 8.89 -1.24 -14.69
C MET A 374 8.75 -1.94 -13.34
N GLU A 375 8.73 -1.16 -12.25
CA GLU A 375 8.39 -1.70 -10.93
C GLU A 375 6.97 -2.30 -10.90
N THR A 376 6.73 -3.22 -9.97
CA THR A 376 5.43 -3.89 -9.82
C THR A 376 5.06 -4.10 -8.35
N THR A 377 5.53 -3.20 -7.48
CA THR A 377 5.32 -3.25 -6.02
C THR A 377 3.84 -3.39 -5.70
N CYS A 378 3.00 -2.60 -6.36
CA CYS A 378 1.53 -2.65 -6.28
C CYS A 378 0.90 -3.31 -7.53
N GLY A 379 1.57 -4.30 -8.12
CA GLY A 379 1.07 -5.07 -9.27
C GLY A 379 -0.03 -6.09 -8.93
N TYR A 380 -0.52 -6.08 -7.69
CA TYR A 380 -1.73 -6.80 -7.28
C TYR A 380 -2.92 -5.84 -7.29
N LYS A 381 -4.08 -6.35 -7.69
CA LYS A 381 -5.30 -5.57 -7.78
C LYS A 381 -5.91 -5.44 -6.38
N ASN A 382 -5.50 -4.42 -5.64
CA ASN A 382 -6.07 -4.10 -4.32
C ASN A 382 -7.12 -2.99 -4.42
N ILE A 383 -8.11 -3.07 -3.55
CA ILE A 383 -8.98 -1.95 -3.22
C ILE A 383 -8.27 -1.14 -2.12
N ASP A 384 -7.48 -0.16 -2.53
CA ASP A 384 -7.03 0.88 -1.61
C ASP A 384 -7.59 2.21 -2.10
N LEU A 385 -8.02 3.06 -1.17
CA LEU A 385 -8.48 4.39 -1.51
C LEU A 385 -7.39 5.14 -2.29
N PRO A 386 -7.77 5.92 -3.33
CA PRO A 386 -6.80 6.76 -4.02
C PRO A 386 -6.06 7.69 -3.06
N TYR A 387 -4.78 7.96 -3.35
CA TYR A 387 -3.90 8.74 -2.48
C TYR A 387 -4.50 10.07 -2.01
N ILE A 388 -5.24 10.77 -2.89
CA ILE A 388 -5.89 12.04 -2.54
C ILE A 388 -6.90 11.90 -1.39
N TYR A 389 -7.62 10.77 -1.33
CA TYR A 389 -8.55 10.48 -0.24
C TYR A 389 -7.80 10.05 1.01
N ASN A 390 -6.82 9.16 0.90
CA ASN A 390 -5.96 8.78 2.04
C ASN A 390 -5.28 10.00 2.66
N LYS A 391 -4.82 10.96 1.85
CA LYS A 391 -4.23 12.23 2.31
C LYS A 391 -5.24 13.06 3.10
N LYS A 392 -6.48 13.21 2.59
CA LYS A 392 -7.56 13.92 3.28
C LYS A 392 -7.93 13.24 4.60
N LEU A 393 -8.02 11.91 4.60
CA LEU A 393 -8.31 11.13 5.80
C LEU A 393 -7.21 11.27 6.84
N PHE A 394 -5.95 11.21 6.42
CA PHE A 394 -4.81 11.42 7.30
C PHE A 394 -4.91 12.78 8.00
N THR A 395 -5.06 13.86 7.23
CA THR A 395 -5.20 15.21 7.79
C THR A 395 -6.42 15.33 8.70
N TYR A 396 -7.55 14.75 8.30
CA TYR A 396 -8.78 14.78 9.08
C TYR A 396 -8.62 14.09 10.45
N PHE A 397 -7.99 12.91 10.48
CA PHE A 397 -7.83 12.15 11.70
C PHE A 397 -6.78 12.73 12.64
N VAL A 398 -5.67 13.25 12.10
CA VAL A 398 -4.74 14.06 12.89
C VAL A 398 -5.49 15.23 13.52
N ASP A 399 -6.21 16.00 12.71
CA ASP A 399 -6.86 17.21 13.18
C ASP A 399 -7.93 16.93 14.24
N LEU A 400 -8.71 15.88 14.03
CA LEU A 400 -9.75 15.42 14.94
C LEU A 400 -9.16 14.95 16.26
N SER A 401 -8.08 14.18 16.25
CA SER A 401 -7.41 13.74 17.47
C SER A 401 -6.90 14.91 18.29
N ILE A 402 -6.23 15.88 17.66
CA ILE A 402 -5.67 17.04 18.38
C ILE A 402 -6.78 17.92 18.96
N LYS A 403 -7.87 18.19 18.22
CA LYS A 403 -9.03 18.94 18.74
C LYS A 403 -9.66 18.29 19.99
N ASN A 404 -9.56 16.98 20.11
CA ASN A 404 -10.08 16.22 21.24
C ASN A 404 -9.03 15.96 22.34
N ASN A 405 -7.91 16.70 22.32
CA ASN A 405 -6.78 16.54 23.23
C ASN A 405 -6.27 15.09 23.27
N LYS A 406 -6.23 14.42 22.12
CA LYS A 406 -5.74 13.05 21.97
C LYS A 406 -4.39 13.04 21.26
N LYS A 407 -3.51 12.14 21.70
CA LYS A 407 -2.18 11.94 21.11
C LYS A 407 -2.28 11.17 19.79
N VAL A 408 -1.38 11.46 18.85
CA VAL A 408 -1.26 10.74 17.58
C VAL A 408 0.12 10.12 17.42
N ILE A 409 0.18 8.85 17.06
CA ILE A 409 1.43 8.14 16.73
C ILE A 409 1.36 7.66 15.28
N VAL A 410 2.44 7.90 14.53
CA VAL A 410 2.56 7.56 13.10
C VAL A 410 3.85 6.77 12.86
N PRO A 411 3.79 5.43 12.89
CA PRO A 411 4.90 4.57 12.47
C PRO A 411 5.22 4.79 10.99
N SER A 412 6.49 5.00 10.66
CA SER A 412 6.88 5.38 9.29
C SER A 412 8.31 4.97 8.92
N PHE A 413 8.53 4.67 7.63
CA PHE A 413 9.88 4.45 7.12
C PHE A 413 10.68 5.74 7.14
N SER A 414 11.99 5.63 7.40
CA SER A 414 12.87 6.76 7.67
C SER A 414 13.05 7.73 6.50
N VAL A 415 12.82 7.27 5.26
CA VAL A 415 13.02 8.03 4.03
C VAL A 415 11.75 8.02 3.18
N GLY A 416 11.31 9.19 2.74
CA GLY A 416 10.07 9.40 1.99
C GLY A 416 8.91 9.68 2.94
N ILE A 417 8.27 8.61 3.41
CA ILE A 417 6.92 8.74 3.98
C ILE A 417 6.85 9.44 5.34
N ALA A 418 7.88 9.32 6.19
CA ALA A 418 7.97 10.08 7.43
C ALA A 418 8.02 11.60 7.16
N GLN A 419 8.71 12.01 6.09
CA GLN A 419 8.76 13.41 5.68
C GLN A 419 7.42 13.87 5.11
N GLU A 420 6.72 13.02 4.34
CA GLU A 420 5.39 13.36 3.82
C GLU A 420 4.38 13.59 4.94
N TYR A 421 4.33 12.70 5.94
CA TYR A 421 3.47 12.89 7.11
C TYR A 421 3.80 14.18 7.86
N TYR A 422 5.10 14.43 8.10
CA TYR A 422 5.55 15.66 8.76
C TYR A 422 5.09 16.92 8.01
N GLU A 423 5.21 16.94 6.69
CA GLU A 423 4.76 18.06 5.86
C GLU A 423 3.24 18.22 5.85
N LEU A 424 2.48 17.13 5.81
CA LEU A 424 1.02 17.19 5.90
C LEU A 424 0.57 17.77 7.25
N ILE A 425 1.23 17.40 8.34
CA ILE A 425 0.97 17.95 9.67
C ILE A 425 1.41 19.42 9.75
N ASN A 426 2.56 19.77 9.20
CA ASN A 426 3.05 21.14 9.25
C ASN A 426 2.21 22.12 8.39
N ASN A 427 1.58 21.61 7.32
CA ASN A 427 0.64 22.37 6.49
C ASN A 427 -0.80 22.35 7.05
N SER A 428 -1.07 21.61 8.14
CA SER A 428 -2.36 21.66 8.82
C SER A 428 -2.56 23.01 9.52
N THR A 429 -3.81 23.42 9.64
CA THR A 429 -4.19 24.63 10.37
C THR A 429 -4.08 24.48 11.89
N ILE A 430 -3.91 23.25 12.38
CA ILE A 430 -3.89 22.92 13.79
C ILE A 430 -2.46 23.01 14.33
N LYS A 431 -2.33 23.73 15.44
CA LYS A 431 -1.07 23.82 16.18
C LYS A 431 -0.98 22.65 17.14
N ALA A 432 0.12 21.90 17.06
CA ALA A 432 0.40 20.73 17.85
C ALA A 432 1.91 20.62 18.07
N ASN A 433 2.33 20.11 19.21
CA ASN A 433 3.72 19.75 19.45
C ASN A 433 4.04 18.46 18.68
N VAL A 434 4.91 18.56 17.67
CA VAL A 434 5.25 17.43 16.79
C VAL A 434 6.71 17.02 17.01
N ILE A 435 6.93 15.72 17.18
CA ILE A 435 8.27 15.13 17.17
C ILE A 435 8.42 14.10 16.06
N VAL A 436 9.59 14.12 15.42
CA VAL A 436 10.07 13.03 14.56
C VAL A 436 11.15 12.29 15.35
N ASP A 437 11.05 10.97 15.47
CA ASP A 437 12.00 10.16 16.25
C ASP A 437 12.58 8.97 15.45
N GLY A 438 13.69 8.44 15.95
CA GLY A 438 14.45 7.36 15.35
C GLY A 438 15.32 7.81 14.16
N SER A 439 15.50 6.94 13.17
CA SER A 439 16.35 7.20 12.00
C SER A 439 15.79 8.25 11.04
N ALA A 440 14.50 8.60 11.14
CA ALA A 440 13.89 9.65 10.33
C ALA A 440 14.41 11.06 10.66
N ILE A 441 14.90 11.30 11.89
CA ILE A 441 15.30 12.63 12.40
C ILE A 441 16.17 13.40 11.40
N LYS A 442 17.31 12.81 11.01
CA LYS A 442 18.30 13.50 10.16
C LYS A 442 17.83 13.66 8.73
N VAL A 443 16.96 12.76 8.27
CA VAL A 443 16.36 12.84 6.93
C VAL A 443 15.34 13.98 6.91
N ASN A 444 14.50 14.11 7.94
CA ASN A 444 13.61 15.26 8.09
C ASN A 444 14.39 16.59 8.17
N GLU A 445 15.48 16.65 8.95
CA GLU A 445 16.37 17.82 8.97
C GLU A 445 16.88 18.17 7.57
N TYR A 446 17.29 17.17 6.77
CA TYR A 446 17.76 17.37 5.40
C TYR A 446 16.66 17.88 4.46
N TYR A 447 15.44 17.37 4.59
CA TYR A 447 14.30 17.83 3.79
C TYR A 447 13.94 19.28 4.14
N ASN A 448 13.97 19.64 5.42
CA ASN A 448 13.56 20.95 5.93
C ASN A 448 14.60 22.06 5.70
N LYS A 449 15.91 21.76 5.73
CA LYS A 449 16.99 22.77 5.57
C LYS A 449 16.92 23.61 4.28
N ARG A 450 16.17 23.20 3.26
CA ARG A 450 16.00 23.97 2.01
C ARG A 450 14.81 24.94 2.04
N LYS A 451 13.95 24.90 3.07
CA LYS A 451 12.76 25.76 3.20
C LYS A 451 13.08 27.01 4.05
N ASN A 452 13.89 27.91 3.52
CA ASN A 452 14.34 29.13 4.23
C ASN A 452 13.26 30.21 4.45
N ASN A 453 11.97 29.99 4.12
CA ASN A 453 10.98 31.10 4.06
C ASN A 453 9.58 30.81 4.64
N VAL A 454 9.39 29.81 5.51
CA VAL A 454 8.08 29.63 6.16
C VAL A 454 8.24 29.54 7.67
N ILE A 455 7.80 30.62 8.34
CA ILE A 455 7.57 30.66 9.78
C ILE A 455 6.51 29.60 10.10
N ALA A 456 6.92 28.50 10.72
CA ALA A 456 5.99 27.57 11.37
C ALA A 456 6.44 27.38 12.81
N ASN A 457 5.59 27.82 13.74
CA ASN A 457 5.75 27.74 15.19
C ASN A 457 5.64 26.30 15.74
N ASN A 458 6.30 25.32 15.12
CA ASN A 458 6.45 23.98 15.66
C ASN A 458 7.96 23.71 15.71
N GLN A 459 8.59 24.04 16.83
CA GLN A 459 10.00 23.74 17.03
C GLN A 459 10.19 22.23 16.86
N LEU A 460 11.04 21.84 15.91
CA LEU A 460 11.66 20.52 15.92
C LEU A 460 12.39 20.38 17.27
N ASN A 461 11.72 19.81 18.26
CA ASN A 461 12.26 19.62 19.60
C ASN A 461 13.29 18.47 19.58
N HIS A 462 14.45 18.75 19.01
CA HIS A 462 15.60 17.84 18.98
C HIS A 462 16.35 17.85 20.32
N ASN A 463 15.65 17.51 21.41
CA ASN A 463 16.32 17.27 22.67
C ASN A 463 16.82 15.81 22.74
N LYS A 464 18.05 15.60 22.25
CA LYS A 464 18.78 14.31 22.34
C LYS A 464 18.99 13.80 23.78
N ARG A 465 18.68 14.60 24.79
CA ARG A 465 18.79 14.23 26.21
C ARG A 465 17.51 13.69 26.82
N LYS A 466 16.36 13.78 26.12
CA LYS A 466 15.09 13.33 26.66
C LYS A 466 14.90 11.83 26.46
N ASN A 467 14.44 11.16 27.52
CA ASN A 467 14.06 9.76 27.44
C ASN A 467 12.76 9.58 26.63
N ILE A 468 12.37 8.34 26.35
CA ILE A 468 11.19 8.07 25.51
C ILE A 468 9.89 8.53 26.16
N ASP A 469 9.74 8.38 27.48
CA ASP A 469 8.58 8.83 28.24
C ASP A 469 8.39 10.34 28.16
N GLU A 470 9.46 11.11 28.37
CA GLU A 470 9.45 12.57 28.23
C GLU A 470 9.04 12.99 26.82
N LYS A 471 9.63 12.38 25.79
CA LYS A 471 9.24 12.63 24.39
C LYS A 471 7.78 12.28 24.15
N TYR A 472 7.30 11.18 24.73
CA TYR A 472 5.92 10.76 24.60
C TYR A 472 4.97 11.78 25.22
N TYR A 473 5.14 12.15 26.49
CA TYR A 473 4.18 12.99 27.21
C TYR A 473 4.23 14.46 26.79
N GLU A 474 5.35 14.99 26.30
CA GLU A 474 5.48 16.40 25.89
C GLU A 474 4.96 16.72 24.49
N ASN A 475 4.78 15.71 23.63
CA ASN A 475 4.40 15.92 22.23
C ASN A 475 3.00 15.37 21.95
N ASP A 476 2.21 16.12 21.18
CA ASP A 476 0.87 15.72 20.77
C ASP A 476 0.92 14.73 19.61
N ILE A 477 1.90 14.87 18.71
CA ILE A 477 2.08 14.02 17.53
C ILE A 477 3.50 13.46 17.49
N ILE A 478 3.61 12.14 17.30
CA ILE A 478 4.88 11.41 17.26
C ILE A 478 4.98 10.64 15.94
N ILE A 479 5.86 11.08 15.05
CA ILE A 479 6.23 10.34 13.84
C ILE A 479 7.48 9.53 14.16
N VAL A 480 7.39 8.20 14.11
CA VAL A 480 8.47 7.33 14.59
C VAL A 480 8.84 6.26 13.58
N SER A 481 10.14 6.10 13.35
CA SER A 481 10.68 4.94 12.64
C SER A 481 10.95 3.77 13.61
N SER A 482 10.82 2.51 13.22
CA SER A 482 10.67 1.96 11.86
C SER A 482 9.22 1.89 11.35
N GLY A 483 9.08 1.96 10.03
CA GLY A 483 7.80 1.80 9.33
C GLY A 483 7.25 0.38 9.33
N LEU A 484 7.91 -0.56 9.98
CA LEU A 484 7.38 -1.86 10.38
C LEU A 484 7.61 -1.98 11.89
N ILE A 485 6.53 -2.17 12.65
CA ILE A 485 6.63 -2.34 14.10
C ILE A 485 6.97 -3.82 14.38
N ASN A 486 8.07 -4.03 15.09
CA ASN A 486 8.51 -5.31 15.62
C ASN A 486 9.00 -5.17 17.07
N ASP A 487 9.18 -6.28 17.77
CA ASP A 487 9.49 -6.36 19.22
C ASP A 487 10.76 -5.61 19.69
N ILE A 488 11.56 -5.11 18.76
CA ILE A 488 12.82 -4.40 19.03
C ILE A 488 12.84 -2.98 18.48
N SER A 489 11.80 -2.58 17.74
CA SER A 489 11.72 -1.28 17.09
C SER A 489 11.42 -0.17 18.09
N LEU A 490 11.91 1.05 17.83
CA LEU A 490 11.55 2.22 18.62
C LEU A 490 10.04 2.51 18.56
N ALA A 491 9.41 2.26 17.40
CA ALA A 491 7.98 2.41 17.21
C ALA A 491 7.17 1.48 18.15
N GLU A 492 7.68 0.29 18.47
CA GLU A 492 7.05 -0.63 19.40
C GLU A 492 7.06 -0.11 20.84
N LYS A 493 8.14 0.55 21.27
CA LYS A 493 8.20 1.17 22.60
C LYS A 493 7.18 2.30 22.76
N TYR A 494 6.99 3.11 21.72
CA TYR A 494 5.93 4.12 21.70
C TYR A 494 4.53 3.49 21.67
N PHE A 495 4.37 2.33 21.01
CA PHE A 495 3.14 1.56 21.04
C PHE A 495 2.83 1.05 22.45
N ASP A 496 3.83 0.59 23.20
CA ASP A 496 3.64 0.17 24.60
C ASP A 496 3.26 1.32 25.53
N LEU A 497 3.85 2.49 25.34
CA LEU A 497 3.43 3.68 26.08
C LEU A 497 1.97 4.03 25.77
N ALA A 498 1.55 3.90 24.51
CA ALA A 498 0.16 4.12 24.11
C ALA A 498 -0.82 3.11 24.71
N LEU A 499 -0.42 1.85 24.86
CA LEU A 499 -1.25 0.81 25.49
C LEU A 499 -1.45 1.05 27.00
N ASN A 500 -0.46 1.66 27.65
CA ASN A 500 -0.50 1.98 29.08
C ASN A 500 -1.09 3.36 29.40
N ASP A 501 -1.33 4.20 28.39
CA ASP A 501 -1.93 5.52 28.59
C ASP A 501 -3.42 5.36 28.94
N LYS A 502 -3.84 6.08 29.99
CA LYS A 502 -5.25 6.13 30.42
C LYS A 502 -6.09 7.00 29.49
N ASN A 503 -5.45 7.87 28.71
CA ASN A 503 -6.10 8.67 27.68
C ASN A 503 -6.19 7.91 26.37
N MET A 504 -7.19 8.26 25.56
CA MET A 504 -7.32 7.69 24.23
C MET A 504 -6.18 8.15 23.31
N VAL A 505 -5.51 7.21 22.64
CA VAL A 505 -4.41 7.47 21.69
C VAL A 505 -4.83 7.05 20.29
N THR A 506 -4.52 7.83 19.27
CA THR A 506 -4.74 7.45 17.86
C THR A 506 -3.43 7.00 17.22
N ILE A 507 -3.46 5.85 16.56
CA ILE A 507 -2.33 5.32 15.80
C ILE A 507 -2.74 5.20 14.34
N LEU A 508 -2.01 5.91 13.49
CA LEU A 508 -2.24 5.92 12.04
C LEU A 508 -1.29 4.95 11.34
N LYS A 509 -1.69 4.41 10.18
CA LYS A 509 -0.90 3.47 9.36
C LYS A 509 -0.67 2.11 10.04
N CYS A 510 -1.66 1.59 10.75
CA CYS A 510 -1.49 0.39 11.57
C CYS A 510 -1.27 -0.93 10.81
N LYS A 511 -1.41 -1.01 9.46
CA LYS A 511 -0.93 -2.19 8.69
C LYS A 511 0.56 -2.48 8.89
N THR A 512 1.34 -1.49 9.34
CA THR A 512 2.75 -1.68 9.66
C THR A 512 2.98 -2.45 10.96
N ILE A 513 1.94 -2.64 11.77
CA ILE A 513 1.97 -3.47 12.97
C ILE A 513 1.65 -4.89 12.51
N GLY A 514 2.61 -5.81 12.61
CA GLY A 514 2.38 -7.20 12.21
C GLY A 514 1.17 -7.77 12.95
N LYS A 515 0.25 -8.43 12.23
CA LYS A 515 -1.02 -8.94 12.79
C LYS A 515 -0.81 -9.74 14.08
N ASN A 516 0.17 -10.66 14.08
CA ASN A 516 0.49 -11.47 15.25
C ASN A 516 1.00 -10.63 16.44
N LEU A 517 1.77 -9.58 16.17
CA LEU A 517 2.25 -8.67 17.22
C LEU A 517 1.09 -7.90 17.83
N LEU A 518 0.21 -7.40 16.96
CA LEU A 518 -0.97 -6.65 17.37
C LEU A 518 -1.90 -7.51 18.22
N GLU A 519 -2.28 -8.70 17.76
CA GLU A 519 -3.10 -9.65 18.52
C GLU A 519 -2.45 -9.99 19.87
N ARG A 520 -1.17 -10.34 19.89
CA ARG A 520 -0.45 -10.68 21.12
C ARG A 520 -0.46 -9.55 22.14
N LYS A 521 -0.23 -8.31 21.71
CA LYS A 521 -0.19 -7.15 22.60
C LYS A 521 -1.58 -6.72 23.08
N LEU A 522 -2.58 -6.78 22.21
CA LEU A 522 -3.95 -6.38 22.54
C LEU A 522 -4.66 -7.38 23.46
N ASN A 523 -4.38 -8.68 23.33
CA ASN A 523 -5.01 -9.73 24.15
C ASN A 523 -4.71 -9.61 25.65
N ALA A 524 -3.69 -8.83 26.05
CA ALA A 524 -3.37 -8.60 27.45
C ALA A 524 -4.24 -7.51 28.11
N TYR A 525 -5.12 -6.84 27.37
CA TYR A 525 -5.93 -5.71 27.84
C TYR A 525 -7.42 -5.95 27.60
N ASP A 526 -8.22 -5.90 28.67
CA ASP A 526 -9.67 -6.08 28.61
C ASP A 526 -10.41 -4.91 27.93
N ALA A 527 -9.83 -3.70 27.99
CA ALA A 527 -10.33 -2.51 27.32
C ALA A 527 -9.15 -1.70 26.75
N ILE A 528 -9.19 -1.44 25.44
CA ILE A 528 -8.09 -0.78 24.72
C ILE A 528 -8.47 0.67 24.44
N SER A 529 -7.72 1.62 25.01
CA SER A 529 -7.89 3.05 24.77
C SER A 529 -7.13 3.54 23.52
N ILE A 530 -7.11 2.73 22.45
CA ILE A 530 -6.39 3.05 21.21
C ILE A 530 -7.34 3.04 20.02
N ASN A 531 -7.33 4.12 19.24
CA ASN A 531 -7.88 4.13 17.89
C ASN A 531 -6.83 3.66 16.89
N LEU A 532 -7.07 2.54 16.23
CA LEU A 532 -6.23 2.02 15.16
C LEU A 532 -6.86 2.39 13.81
N ILE A 533 -6.16 3.20 13.02
CA ILE A 533 -6.65 3.69 11.74
C ILE A 533 -5.60 3.42 10.66
N ASP A 534 -5.98 2.65 9.65
CA ASP A 534 -5.07 2.31 8.57
C ASP A 534 -5.23 3.30 7.42
N ILE A 535 -4.18 4.08 7.16
CA ILE A 535 -4.15 5.06 6.08
C ILE A 535 -2.86 4.87 5.30
N SER A 536 -2.99 4.37 4.08
CA SER A 536 -1.86 4.11 3.20
C SER A 536 -1.57 5.32 2.33
N LEU A 537 -0.49 6.04 2.65
CA LEU A 537 0.13 6.99 1.73
C LEU A 537 1.30 6.28 1.05
N SER A 538 1.01 5.46 0.04
CA SER A 538 2.07 4.81 -0.74
C SER A 538 2.76 5.84 -1.64
N SER A 539 4.09 5.77 -1.69
CA SER A 539 4.91 6.49 -2.66
C SER A 539 5.18 5.67 -3.93
N HIS A 540 4.47 4.55 -4.14
CA HIS A 540 4.52 3.75 -5.37
C HIS A 540 3.30 3.99 -6.26
N ALA A 541 3.44 3.67 -7.54
CA ALA A 541 2.34 3.64 -8.50
C ALA A 541 1.41 2.47 -8.15
N ASN A 542 0.12 2.77 -8.00
CA ASN A 542 -0.88 1.72 -7.78
C ASN A 542 -1.09 0.89 -9.07
N TYR A 543 -1.84 -0.20 -8.97
CA TYR A 543 -2.15 -1.08 -10.12
C TYR A 543 -2.66 -0.31 -11.35
N GLU A 544 -3.52 0.69 -11.15
CA GLU A 544 -4.06 1.51 -12.24
C GLU A 544 -3.01 2.41 -12.89
N ASP A 545 -2.11 2.98 -12.09
CA ASP A 545 -1.02 3.83 -12.56
C ASP A 545 0.03 3.01 -13.32
N LEU A 546 0.24 1.74 -12.93
CA LEU A 546 1.04 0.79 -13.71
C LEU A 546 0.42 0.53 -15.09
N LEU A 547 -0.89 0.25 -15.15
CA LEU A 547 -1.61 0.07 -16.43
C LEU A 547 -1.60 1.33 -17.31
N LYS A 548 -1.84 2.50 -16.70
CA LYS A 548 -1.75 3.79 -17.40
C LYS A 548 -0.36 4.01 -17.99
N THR A 549 0.70 3.66 -17.25
CA THR A 549 2.08 3.78 -17.71
C THR A 549 2.32 2.92 -18.96
N ILE A 550 1.85 1.68 -18.95
CA ILE A 550 1.93 0.78 -20.12
C ILE A 550 1.15 1.35 -21.31
N ASN A 551 -0.09 1.80 -21.10
CA ASN A 551 -0.95 2.36 -22.14
C ASN A 551 -0.38 3.65 -22.76
N MET A 552 0.36 4.43 -21.97
CA MET A 552 0.96 5.69 -22.40
C MET A 552 2.29 5.50 -23.12
N ILE A 553 3.20 4.72 -22.53
CA ILE A 553 4.51 4.44 -23.13
C ILE A 553 4.36 3.55 -24.35
N LYS A 554 3.39 2.63 -24.38
CA LYS A 554 3.20 1.63 -25.43
C LYS A 554 4.50 0.90 -25.78
N PRO A 555 5.17 0.26 -24.79
CA PRO A 555 6.46 -0.34 -25.02
C PRO A 555 6.35 -1.57 -25.93
N LYS A 556 7.37 -1.83 -26.74
CA LYS A 556 7.43 -3.08 -27.53
C LYS A 556 7.63 -4.29 -26.61
N ASN A 557 8.56 -4.19 -25.66
CA ASN A 557 8.85 -5.24 -24.68
C ASN A 557 8.67 -4.68 -23.26
N LEU A 558 7.87 -5.35 -22.43
CA LEU A 558 7.66 -5.02 -21.02
C LEU A 558 8.41 -6.03 -20.14
N ILE A 559 9.24 -5.52 -19.23
CA ILE A 559 9.99 -6.31 -18.25
C ILE A 559 9.53 -5.86 -16.86
N MET A 560 8.86 -6.77 -16.17
CA MET A 560 8.29 -6.54 -14.84
C MET A 560 9.33 -6.89 -13.78
N VAL A 561 9.71 -5.89 -12.98
CA VAL A 561 10.69 -6.01 -11.90
C VAL A 561 10.11 -5.45 -10.59
N HIS A 562 10.91 -5.49 -9.53
CA HIS A 562 10.60 -4.87 -8.23
C HIS A 562 9.14 -5.06 -7.78
N GLY A 563 8.71 -6.31 -7.69
CA GLY A 563 7.40 -6.68 -7.19
C GLY A 563 7.07 -8.13 -7.49
N LYS A 564 5.99 -8.64 -6.88
CA LYS A 564 5.48 -9.98 -7.25
C LYS A 564 4.87 -9.96 -8.65
N GLY A 565 4.21 -8.86 -9.04
CA GLY A 565 3.68 -8.62 -10.39
C GLY A 565 2.72 -9.67 -10.95
N ILE A 566 2.38 -10.73 -10.19
CA ILE A 566 1.70 -11.93 -10.70
C ILE A 566 0.36 -11.56 -11.31
N LYS A 567 -0.47 -10.80 -10.58
CA LYS A 567 -1.80 -10.43 -11.06
C LYS A 567 -1.75 -9.54 -12.29
N LEU A 568 -0.93 -8.48 -12.29
CA LEU A 568 -0.75 -7.62 -13.47
C LEU A 568 -0.21 -8.40 -14.67
N TYR A 569 0.70 -9.35 -14.46
CA TYR A 569 1.23 -10.22 -15.50
C TYR A 569 0.12 -11.10 -16.09
N ASP A 570 -0.63 -11.80 -15.23
CA ASP A 570 -1.73 -12.67 -15.63
C ASP A 570 -2.82 -11.88 -16.36
N ASP A 571 -3.17 -10.69 -15.85
CA ASP A 571 -4.18 -9.84 -16.46
C ASP A 571 -3.76 -9.33 -17.85
N LEU A 572 -2.46 -9.10 -18.09
CA LEU A 572 -1.96 -8.71 -19.42
C LEU A 572 -1.77 -9.89 -20.38
N TYR A 573 -1.50 -11.09 -19.86
CA TYR A 573 -1.32 -12.31 -20.66
C TYR A 573 -2.63 -12.93 -21.15
N ASN A 574 -3.72 -12.71 -20.42
CA ASN A 574 -5.04 -13.33 -20.67
C ASN A 574 -6.00 -12.44 -21.48
N VAL A 575 -5.54 -11.32 -22.05
CA VAL A 575 -6.29 -10.49 -23.03
C VAL A 575 -5.92 -10.94 -24.43
#